data_AF-A0A2E0CPC0-F1
#
_entry.id   AF-A0A2E0CPC0-F1
#
_cell.length_a   1.000
_cell.length_b   1.000
_cell.length_c   1.000
_cell.angle_alpha   90.00
_cell.angle_beta   90.00
_cell.angle_gamma   90.00
#
_symmetry.space_group_name_H-M   'P 1'
#
loop_
_entity.id
_entity.type
_entity.pdbx_description
1 polymer ?
#
loop_
_entity_poly.entity_id
_entity_poly.type
_entity_poly.pdbx_seq_one_letter_code
_entity_poly.pdbx_strand_id
1 'polypeptide(L)' 'PEPFIVANESPGLVIAGDAFAGPRIEGAFLSGWEAANYLLKN' A
#
# COMPACT_ATOMS: atom_id res chain seq x y z
N PRO A 1 1.30 -10.20 6.47
CA PRO A 1 1.34 -9.76 5.06
C PRO A 1 1.47 -8.23 5.02
N GLU A 2 2.32 -7.69 4.16
CA GLU A 2 2.36 -6.23 3.93
C GLU A 2 0.99 -5.77 3.40
N PRO A 3 0.47 -4.61 3.82
CA PRO A 3 -0.85 -4.14 3.42
C PRO A 3 -0.84 -3.49 2.03
N PHE A 4 0.14 -3.82 1.19
CA PHE A 4 0.28 -3.35 -0.19
C PHE A 4 1.24 -4.29 -0.97
N ILE A 5 1.39 -4.06 -2.27
CA ILE A 5 2.40 -4.73 -3.11
C ILE A 5 3.29 -3.70 -3.79
N VAL A 6 4.61 -3.88 -3.72
CA VAL A 6 5.57 -3.12 -4.54
C VAL A 6 5.60 -3.74 -5.93
N ALA A 7 5.08 -3.03 -6.92
CA ALA A 7 5.06 -3.48 -8.31
C ALA A 7 6.32 -3.07 -9.08
N ASN A 8 7.01 -2.02 -8.63
CA ASN A 8 8.31 -1.62 -9.14
C ASN A 8 9.05 -0.77 -8.08
N GLU A 9 10.38 -0.90 -7.99
CA GLU A 9 11.18 -0.12 -7.05
C GLU A 9 11.70 1.18 -7.67
N SER A 10 12.03 1.20 -8.97
CA SER A 10 12.53 2.40 -9.65
C SER A 10 12.04 2.48 -11.10
N PRO A 11 11.13 3.42 -11.45
CA PRO A 11 10.45 4.34 -10.54
C PRO A 11 9.51 3.60 -9.57
N GLY A 12 9.40 4.10 -8.33
CA GLY A 12 8.58 3.50 -7.28
C GLY A 12 7.11 3.40 -7.69
N LEU A 13 6.57 2.18 -7.67
CA LEU A 13 5.16 1.88 -7.95
C LEU A 13 4.65 0.88 -6.93
N VAL A 14 3.59 1.28 -6.20
CA VAL A 14 2.97 0.46 -5.15
C VAL A 14 1.47 0.34 -5.42
N ILE A 15 0.92 -0.85 -5.23
CA ILE A 15 -0.52 -1.15 -5.33
C ILE A 15 -1.10 -1.30 -3.93
N ALA A 16 -2.14 -0.52 -3.65
CA ALA A 16 -2.85 -0.48 -2.38
C ALA A 16 -4.37 -0.53 -2.61
N GLY A 17 -5.15 -0.89 -1.58
CA GLY A 17 -6.60 -1.05 -1.66
C GLY A 17 -7.19 -1.91 -0.53
N ASP A 18 -8.52 -2.01 -0.50
CA ASP A 18 -9.27 -2.80 0.48
C ASP A 18 -8.96 -4.31 0.43
N ALA A 19 -8.47 -4.80 -0.71
CA ALA A 19 -8.00 -6.18 -0.84
C ALA A 19 -6.79 -6.51 0.06
N PHE A 20 -6.05 -5.51 0.54
CA PHE A 20 -4.75 -5.72 1.18
C PHE A 20 -4.74 -5.59 2.70
N ALA A 21 -5.65 -4.81 3.30
CA ALA A 21 -5.66 -4.58 4.76
C ALA A 21 -7.05 -4.76 5.40
N GLY A 22 -7.90 -5.61 4.83
CA GLY A 22 -9.20 -5.96 5.38
C GLY A 22 -10.36 -5.20 4.73
N PRO A 23 -11.61 -5.57 5.06
CA PRO A 23 -12.76 -5.15 4.28
C PRO A 23 -13.06 -3.65 4.40
N ARG A 24 -13.65 -3.09 3.34
CA ARG A 24 -14.24 -1.74 3.29
C ARG A 24 -13.21 -0.62 3.46
N ILE A 25 -13.65 0.50 4.04
CA ILE A 25 -12.91 1.77 4.04
C ILE A 25 -11.66 1.71 4.92
N GLU A 26 -11.73 1.03 6.06
CA GLU A 26 -10.61 0.98 7.02
C GLU A 26 -9.40 0.27 6.41
N GLY A 27 -9.61 -0.85 5.70
CA GLY A 27 -8.53 -1.55 5.01
C GLY A 27 -7.96 -0.76 3.84
N ALA A 28 -8.80 -0.13 3.01
CA ALA A 28 -8.31 0.75 1.94
C ALA A 28 -7.46 1.90 2.49
N PHE A 29 -7.88 2.51 3.61
CA PHE A 29 -7.15 3.60 4.26
C PHE A 29 -5.79 3.14 4.77
N LEU A 30 -5.76 2.05 5.56
CA LEU A 30 -4.51 1.52 6.12
C LEU A 30 -3.54 1.07 5.03
N SER A 31 -4.04 0.41 3.99
CA SER A 31 -3.27 -0.01 2.82
C SER A 31 -2.60 1.18 2.12
N GLY A 32 -3.38 2.24 1.84
CA GLY A 32 -2.86 3.44 1.19
C GLY A 32 -1.86 4.21 2.07
N TRP A 33 -2.12 4.29 3.37
CA TRP A 33 -1.24 4.97 4.32
C TRP A 33 0.15 4.32 4.37
N GLU A 34 0.20 3.00 4.49
CA GLU A 34 1.46 2.27 4.54
C GLU A 34 2.18 2.26 3.17
N ALA A 35 1.45 2.20 2.06
CA ALA A 35 2.03 2.34 0.72
C ALA A 35 2.70 3.71 0.52
N ALA A 36 2.07 4.79 1.00
CA ALA A 36 2.65 6.12 0.98
C ALA A 36 3.90 6.21 1.87
N ASN A 37 3.86 5.62 3.07
CA ASN A 37 5.03 5.56 3.96
C ASN A 37 6.20 4.81 3.32
N TYR A 38 5.93 3.74 2.56
CA TYR A 38 6.95 3.01 1.82
C TYR A 38 7.63 3.89 0.76
N LEU A 39 6.84 4.57 -0.08
CA LEU A 39 7.35 5.44 -1.16
C LEU A 39 8.12 6.67 -0.66
N LEU A 40 7.84 7.14 0.56
CA LEU A 40 8.56 8.27 1.15
C LEU A 40 9.88 7.87 1.82
N LYS A 41 10.05 6.58 2.15
CA LYS A 41 11.24 6.06 2.85
C LYS A 41 12.26 5.39 1.94
N ASN A 42 11.85 4.99 0.74
CA ASN A 42 12.65 4.25 -0.25
C ASN A 42 12.61 4.95 -1.60
#